data_AF-K0IIZ4-F1
#
_entry.id   AF-K0IIZ4-F1
#
_cell.length_a   1.000
_cell.length_b   1.000
_cell.length_c   1.000
_cell.angle_alpha   90.00
_cell.angle_beta   90.00
_cell.angle_gamma   90.00
#
_symmetry.space_group_name_H-M   'P 1'
#
loop_
_entity.id
_entity.type
_entity.pdbx_description
1 polymer ?
#
loop_
_entity_poly.entity_id
_entity_poly.type
_entity_poly.pdbx_seq_one_letter_code
_entity_poly.pdbx_strand_id
1 'polypeptide(L)'
;MENVWFAGISSKRYVIYQKYEHNDNLKILKASSHGLKHLLNPFPCTGDDNTWHEQLWIDILNHHHGKVSFEELNEKYGNAYAMSELVISTTNVMRRFDRLNKGRSYSKKIKPFNFCIVGVGNIADNETGEVIKPVSPYRKDAYQCAFDEFIDYNSKKTLKGQKYWRQFNDYFWEYLNHPEAKFDGDTGVLSRKHVKISSVVHIGKESNELDDTEVLGIGKETYTTYVSYVELIMQHRELILNLRPKDAAPFGIMKEVLRNVKRSIMNKTLWRLSRKTKVRLLKIIERHLYTPMTRR
;
A
#
# COMPACT_ATOMS: atom_id res chain seq x y z
N MET A 1 17.08 -3.83 -35.38
CA MET A 1 15.78 -3.90 -34.69
C MET A 1 14.91 -2.80 -35.27
N GLU A 2 14.34 -3.04 -36.45
CA GLU A 2 13.41 -2.08 -37.05
C GLU A 2 12.02 -2.31 -36.44
N ASN A 3 11.29 -1.23 -36.12
CA ASN A 3 9.91 -1.23 -35.61
C ASN A 3 9.67 -1.69 -34.14
N VAL A 4 10.64 -1.47 -33.25
CA VAL A 4 10.43 -1.63 -31.79
C VAL A 4 10.10 -0.28 -31.16
N TRP A 5 9.00 -0.22 -30.43
CA TRP A 5 8.46 0.96 -29.79
C TRP A 5 8.42 0.81 -28.27
N PHE A 6 8.46 1.95 -27.58
CA PHE A 6 8.36 2.05 -26.13
C PHE A 6 7.20 2.98 -25.77
N ALA A 7 6.35 2.56 -24.83
CA ALA A 7 5.37 3.42 -24.18
C ALA A 7 5.53 3.30 -22.66
N GLY A 8 5.61 4.43 -21.97
CA GLY A 8 5.78 4.49 -20.53
C GLY A 8 4.76 5.43 -19.89
N ILE A 9 4.02 4.90 -18.92
CA ILE A 9 3.21 5.71 -17.98
C ILE A 9 4.11 6.19 -16.84
N SER A 10 4.98 5.30 -16.37
CA SER A 10 5.98 5.60 -15.35
C SER A 10 7.20 4.68 -15.50
N SER A 11 8.26 5.00 -14.76
CA SER A 11 9.51 4.22 -14.65
C SER A 11 9.31 2.77 -14.22
N LYS A 12 8.15 2.43 -13.66
CA LYS A 12 7.77 1.05 -13.33
C LYS A 12 6.60 0.53 -14.15
N ARG A 13 5.90 1.36 -14.93
CA ARG A 13 4.72 0.98 -15.74
C ARG A 13 5.00 1.35 -17.18
N TYR A 14 5.50 0.38 -17.93
CA TYR A 14 5.90 0.56 -19.32
C TYR A 14 5.65 -0.72 -20.13
N VAL A 15 5.64 -0.55 -21.43
CA VAL A 15 5.54 -1.63 -22.40
C VAL A 15 6.50 -1.39 -23.57
N ILE A 16 7.11 -2.47 -24.04
CA ILE A 16 7.90 -2.54 -25.26
C ILE A 16 7.12 -3.40 -26.23
N TYR A 17 6.89 -2.90 -27.44
CA TYR A 17 6.04 -3.57 -28.42
C TYR A 17 6.55 -3.36 -29.84
N GLN A 18 6.10 -4.22 -30.76
CA GLN A 18 6.28 -4.05 -32.20
C GLN A 18 4.97 -3.61 -32.83
N LYS A 19 5.09 -2.71 -33.81
CA LYS A 19 3.97 -2.28 -34.66
C LYS A 19 4.24 -2.75 -36.08
N TYR A 20 3.29 -3.47 -36.67
CA TYR A 20 3.37 -3.90 -38.06
C TYR A 20 2.63 -2.90 -38.96
N GLU A 21 3.32 -2.36 -39.97
CA GLU A 21 2.80 -1.30 -40.85
C GLU A 21 1.56 -1.74 -41.67
N HIS A 22 1.43 -3.03 -41.96
CA HIS A 22 0.40 -3.52 -42.88
C HIS A 22 -0.93 -3.96 -42.24
N ASN A 23 -0.99 -4.18 -40.93
CA ASN A 23 -2.22 -4.67 -40.27
C ASN A 23 -2.53 -3.95 -38.96
N ASP A 24 -1.73 -2.95 -38.59
CA ASP A 24 -1.88 -2.18 -37.35
C ASP A 24 -1.93 -3.06 -36.08
N ASN A 25 -1.46 -4.32 -36.19
CA ASN A 25 -1.36 -5.24 -35.07
C ASN A 25 -0.19 -4.85 -34.20
N LEU A 26 -0.43 -4.95 -32.89
CA LEU A 26 0.56 -4.71 -31.86
C LEU A 26 1.00 -6.05 -31.29
N LYS A 27 2.31 -6.27 -31.22
CA LYS A 27 2.88 -7.43 -30.53
C LYS A 27 3.64 -6.95 -29.31
N ILE A 28 3.20 -7.36 -28.13
CA ILE A 28 3.91 -7.09 -26.89
C ILE A 28 5.21 -7.92 -26.88
N LEU A 29 6.34 -7.24 -26.68
CA LEU A 29 7.63 -7.89 -26.43
C LEU A 29 7.92 -7.98 -24.93
N LYS A 30 7.50 -6.95 -24.19
CA LYS A 30 7.61 -6.90 -22.75
C LYS A 30 6.60 -5.93 -22.16
N ALA A 31 5.78 -6.40 -21.23
CA ALA A 31 4.86 -5.57 -20.46
C ALA A 31 5.29 -5.56 -18.99
N SER A 32 5.28 -4.38 -18.36
CA SER A 32 5.37 -4.31 -16.91
C SER A 32 4.02 -4.62 -16.29
N SER A 33 4.02 -5.52 -15.33
CA SER A 33 2.87 -5.86 -14.48
C SER A 33 2.95 -5.20 -13.10
N HIS A 34 3.84 -4.22 -12.91
CA HIS A 34 4.00 -3.56 -11.62
C HIS A 34 2.74 -2.80 -11.19
N GLY A 35 2.16 -3.19 -10.06
CA GLY A 35 0.86 -2.69 -9.61
C GLY A 35 -0.33 -3.41 -10.24
N LEU A 36 -0.13 -4.47 -11.03
CA LEU A 36 -1.21 -5.33 -11.53
C LEU A 36 -1.08 -6.78 -11.08
N LYS A 37 0.12 -7.21 -10.65
CA LYS A 37 0.41 -8.61 -10.30
C LYS A 37 -0.43 -9.15 -9.14
N HIS A 38 -0.77 -8.31 -8.18
CA HIS A 38 -1.58 -8.71 -7.04
C HIS A 38 -3.06 -8.86 -7.40
N LEU A 39 -3.50 -8.36 -8.56
CA LEU A 39 -4.89 -8.44 -8.97
C LEU A 39 -5.19 -9.76 -9.68
N LEU A 40 -6.41 -10.26 -9.44
CA LEU A 40 -7.02 -11.32 -10.21
C LEU A 40 -7.33 -10.85 -11.63
N ASN A 41 -7.31 -11.80 -12.56
CA ASN A 41 -7.65 -11.58 -13.95
C ASN A 41 -9.08 -11.00 -14.07
N PRO A 42 -9.26 -9.77 -14.63
CA PRO A 42 -10.57 -9.14 -14.82
C PRO A 42 -11.49 -9.91 -15.80
N PHE A 43 -10.95 -10.88 -16.54
CA PHE A 43 -11.62 -11.60 -17.63
C PHE A 43 -11.72 -13.10 -17.33
N PRO A 44 -12.82 -13.58 -16.74
CA PRO A 44 -12.97 -14.98 -16.35
C PRO A 44 -13.03 -15.99 -17.53
N CYS A 45 -13.10 -15.52 -18.79
CA CYS A 45 -13.34 -16.35 -19.97
C CYS A 45 -12.17 -16.46 -20.97
N THR A 46 -11.06 -15.73 -20.78
CA THR A 46 -9.89 -15.82 -21.66
C THR A 46 -8.88 -16.76 -21.01
N GLY A 47 -8.88 -18.03 -21.44
CA GLY A 47 -8.29 -19.19 -20.76
C GLY A 47 -6.78 -19.23 -20.51
N ASP A 48 -6.09 -18.10 -20.40
CA ASP A 48 -4.73 -18.02 -19.86
C ASP A 48 -4.60 -16.84 -18.90
N ASP A 49 -4.59 -17.13 -17.60
CA ASP A 49 -4.44 -16.12 -16.53
C ASP A 49 -3.10 -15.38 -16.60
N ASN A 50 -2.12 -15.88 -17.35
CA ASN A 50 -0.79 -15.30 -17.40
C ASN A 50 -0.64 -14.13 -18.38
N THR A 51 -1.63 -13.85 -19.24
CA THR A 51 -1.49 -12.86 -20.33
C THR A 51 -2.46 -11.69 -20.25
N TRP A 52 -3.39 -11.64 -19.29
CA TRP A 52 -4.38 -10.56 -19.22
C TRP A 52 -3.74 -9.17 -19.05
N HIS A 53 -2.57 -9.08 -18.40
CA HIS A 53 -1.80 -7.83 -18.30
C HIS A 53 -1.37 -7.32 -19.69
N GLU A 54 -1.03 -8.21 -20.61
CA GLU A 54 -0.67 -7.84 -21.98
C GLU A 54 -1.87 -7.31 -22.75
N GLN A 55 -3.05 -7.93 -22.55
CA GLN A 55 -4.30 -7.41 -23.12
C GLN A 55 -4.62 -6.01 -22.59
N LEU A 56 -4.42 -5.76 -21.30
CA LEU A 56 -4.58 -4.43 -20.71
C LEU A 56 -3.65 -3.41 -21.38
N TRP A 57 -2.39 -3.78 -21.65
CA TRP A 57 -1.47 -2.90 -22.38
C TRP A 57 -1.87 -2.69 -23.84
N ILE A 58 -2.37 -3.72 -24.52
CA ILE A 58 -2.91 -3.59 -25.88
C ILE A 58 -4.07 -2.60 -25.89
N ASP A 59 -4.97 -2.69 -24.92
CA ASP A 59 -6.10 -1.75 -24.78
C ASP A 59 -5.63 -0.31 -24.54
N ILE A 60 -4.64 -0.11 -23.66
CA ILE A 60 -4.02 1.20 -23.43
C ILE A 60 -3.42 1.77 -24.72
N LEU A 61 -2.67 0.96 -25.47
CA LEU A 61 -2.05 1.40 -26.72
C LEU A 61 -3.09 1.70 -27.79
N ASN A 62 -4.13 0.87 -27.91
CA ASN A 62 -5.22 1.10 -28.85
C ASN A 62 -6.00 2.37 -28.52
N HIS A 63 -6.27 2.62 -27.24
CA HIS A 63 -6.87 3.87 -26.79
C HIS A 63 -5.99 5.09 -27.09
N HIS A 64 -4.69 4.99 -26.81
CA HIS A 64 -3.73 6.05 -27.13
C HIS A 64 -3.65 6.36 -28.63
N HIS A 65 -3.81 5.35 -29.48
CA HIS A 65 -3.86 5.50 -30.93
C HIS A 65 -5.27 5.83 -31.47
N GLY A 66 -6.26 6.09 -30.60
CA GLY A 66 -7.62 6.45 -31.00
C GLY A 66 -8.43 5.32 -31.64
N LYS A 67 -8.01 4.06 -31.48
CA LYS A 67 -8.69 2.87 -32.03
C LYS A 67 -9.82 2.36 -31.16
N VAL A 68 -9.76 2.63 -29.86
CA VAL A 68 -10.77 2.22 -28.88
C VAL A 68 -11.15 3.43 -28.04
N SER A 69 -12.45 3.67 -27.90
CA SER A 69 -12.99 4.80 -27.15
C SER A 69 -12.94 4.58 -25.64
N PHE A 70 -13.16 5.66 -24.89
CA PHE A 70 -13.29 5.62 -23.44
C PHE A 70 -14.49 4.76 -23.02
N GLU A 71 -15.61 4.87 -23.74
CA GLU A 71 -16.85 4.14 -23.49
C GLU A 71 -16.67 2.64 -23.70
N GLU A 72 -15.99 2.23 -24.79
CA GLU A 72 -15.70 0.83 -25.07
C GLU A 72 -14.85 0.18 -23.97
N LEU A 73 -13.83 0.90 -23.47
CA LEU A 73 -13.03 0.41 -22.34
C LEU A 73 -13.83 0.35 -21.04
N ASN A 74 -14.66 1.35 -20.76
CA ASN A 74 -15.51 1.33 -19.58
C ASN A 74 -16.50 0.18 -19.60
N GLU A 75 -17.09 -0.14 -20.74
CA GLU A 75 -17.97 -1.30 -20.87
C GLU A 75 -17.20 -2.61 -20.67
N LYS A 76 -16.01 -2.73 -21.30
CA LYS A 76 -15.14 -3.90 -21.18
C LYS A 76 -14.75 -4.23 -19.74
N TYR A 77 -14.40 -3.21 -18.94
CA TYR A 77 -13.91 -3.38 -17.57
C TYR A 77 -14.96 -3.10 -16.48
N GLY A 78 -16.11 -2.53 -16.83
CA GLY A 78 -17.09 -2.01 -15.86
C GLY A 78 -17.86 -3.07 -15.07
N ASN A 79 -17.92 -4.30 -15.58
CA ASN A 79 -18.58 -5.42 -14.90
C ASN A 79 -17.62 -6.23 -14.00
N ALA A 80 -16.32 -5.91 -14.04
CA ALA A 80 -15.31 -6.55 -13.21
C ALA A 80 -15.00 -5.70 -11.97
N TYR A 81 -14.52 -6.37 -10.92
CA TYR A 81 -14.04 -5.75 -9.69
C TYR A 81 -12.52 -5.95 -9.54
N ALA A 82 -11.84 -4.95 -8.99
CA ALA A 82 -10.44 -5.08 -8.62
C ALA A 82 -10.33 -5.90 -7.32
N MET A 83 -9.84 -7.13 -7.45
CA MET A 83 -9.74 -8.11 -6.36
C MET A 83 -8.37 -8.79 -6.40
N SER A 84 -7.96 -9.34 -5.26
CA SER A 84 -6.70 -10.06 -5.06
C SER A 84 -6.95 -11.35 -4.32
N GLU A 85 -6.12 -12.35 -4.56
CA GLU A 85 -6.01 -13.54 -3.71
C GLU A 85 -4.92 -13.33 -2.67
N LEU A 86 -5.22 -13.65 -1.41
CA LEU A 86 -4.29 -13.52 -0.29
C LEU A 86 -4.17 -14.83 0.47
N VAL A 87 -2.94 -15.27 0.75
CA VAL A 87 -2.68 -16.40 1.66
C VAL A 87 -2.90 -15.97 3.10
N ILE A 88 -3.61 -16.77 3.88
CA ILE A 88 -3.78 -16.56 5.32
C ILE A 88 -2.53 -17.06 6.04
N SER A 89 -1.45 -16.28 5.94
CA SER A 89 -0.13 -16.58 6.50
C SER A 89 0.02 -16.06 7.95
N THR A 90 -0.75 -15.03 8.33
CA THR A 90 -0.65 -14.38 9.64
C THR A 90 -1.86 -14.65 10.53
N THR A 91 -1.64 -14.64 11.85
CA THR A 91 -2.72 -14.74 12.84
C THR A 91 -3.67 -13.54 12.75
N ASN A 92 -3.19 -12.37 12.32
CA ASN A 92 -4.01 -11.17 12.18
C ASN A 92 -5.08 -11.35 11.10
N VAL A 93 -4.71 -11.88 9.93
CA VAL A 93 -5.65 -12.22 8.85
C VAL A 93 -6.57 -13.36 9.30
N MET A 94 -6.02 -14.42 9.91
CA MET A 94 -6.79 -15.57 10.38
C MET A 94 -7.93 -15.18 11.34
N ARG A 95 -7.64 -14.30 12.32
CA ARG A 95 -8.63 -13.83 13.31
C ARG A 95 -9.81 -13.07 12.71
N ARG A 96 -9.71 -12.59 11.47
CA ARG A 96 -10.85 -11.97 10.77
C ARG A 96 -11.94 -13.01 10.50
N PHE A 97 -11.57 -14.27 10.31
CA PHE A 97 -12.49 -15.36 10.02
C PHE A 97 -13.03 -16.08 11.25
N ASP A 98 -12.69 -15.68 12.48
CA ASP A 98 -13.11 -16.35 13.71
C ASP A 98 -14.63 -16.48 13.83
N ARG A 99 -15.36 -15.42 13.47
CA ARG A 99 -16.84 -15.43 13.48
C ARG A 99 -17.39 -16.42 12.43
N LEU A 100 -16.80 -16.45 11.24
CA LEU A 100 -17.23 -17.37 10.17
C LEU A 100 -16.91 -18.83 10.51
N ASN A 101 -15.82 -19.08 11.24
CA ASN A 101 -15.42 -20.40 11.69
C ASN A 101 -16.23 -20.92 12.88
N LYS A 102 -16.96 -20.05 13.59
CA LYS A 102 -17.76 -20.43 14.76
C LYS A 102 -18.84 -21.44 14.37
N GLY A 103 -18.94 -22.55 15.10
CA GLY A 103 -19.94 -23.59 14.87
C GLY A 103 -19.68 -24.49 13.65
N ARG A 104 -18.64 -24.24 12.85
CA ARG A 104 -18.27 -25.13 11.73
C ARG A 104 -17.42 -26.32 12.20
N SER A 105 -17.59 -27.47 11.55
CA SER A 105 -16.69 -28.61 11.72
C SER A 105 -15.27 -28.24 11.28
N TYR A 106 -14.25 -28.88 11.85
CA TYR A 106 -12.85 -28.57 11.53
C TYR A 106 -12.54 -28.60 10.02
N SER A 107 -13.14 -29.55 9.29
CA SER A 107 -13.03 -29.68 7.83
C SER A 107 -13.61 -28.49 7.04
N LYS A 108 -14.58 -27.76 7.60
CA LYS A 108 -15.26 -26.63 6.97
C LYS A 108 -14.77 -25.26 7.46
N LYS A 109 -13.74 -25.24 8.32
CA LYS A 109 -13.10 -24.01 8.79
C LYS A 109 -12.09 -23.52 7.78
N ILE A 110 -12.00 -22.19 7.66
CA ILE A 110 -10.87 -21.49 7.06
C ILE A 110 -9.70 -21.67 8.02
N LYS A 111 -8.56 -22.13 7.52
CA LYS A 111 -7.36 -22.49 8.31
C LYS A 111 -6.17 -21.64 7.88
N PRO A 112 -5.08 -21.59 8.67
CA PRO A 112 -3.82 -21.04 8.20
C PRO A 112 -3.40 -21.69 6.88
N PHE A 113 -2.77 -20.91 6.00
CA PHE A 113 -2.35 -21.30 4.65
C PHE A 113 -3.48 -21.59 3.65
N ASN A 114 -4.75 -21.40 4.02
CA ASN A 114 -5.81 -21.22 3.03
C ASN A 114 -5.68 -19.86 2.33
N PHE A 115 -6.38 -19.72 1.21
CA PHE A 115 -6.54 -18.44 0.52
C PHE A 115 -7.84 -17.73 0.96
N CYS A 116 -7.85 -16.41 0.79
CA CYS A 116 -9.04 -15.57 0.82
C CYS A 116 -9.04 -14.57 -0.34
N ILE A 117 -10.22 -14.03 -0.65
CA ILE A 117 -10.38 -12.95 -1.62
C ILE A 117 -10.38 -11.62 -0.89
N VAL A 118 -9.59 -10.67 -1.38
CA VAL A 118 -9.55 -9.29 -0.88
C VAL A 118 -9.97 -8.36 -2.01
N GLY A 119 -10.97 -7.53 -1.77
CA GLY A 119 -11.37 -6.47 -2.70
C GLY A 119 -10.54 -5.21 -2.49
N VAL A 120 -10.23 -4.49 -3.56
CA VAL A 120 -9.81 -3.09 -3.45
C VAL A 120 -11.01 -2.29 -2.93
N GLY A 121 -10.80 -1.57 -1.83
CA GLY A 121 -11.86 -0.80 -1.17
C GLY A 121 -12.30 0.42 -1.99
N ASN A 122 -13.61 0.66 -2.03
CA ASN A 122 -14.19 1.78 -2.80
C ASN A 122 -14.74 2.92 -1.91
N ILE A 123 -15.25 2.59 -0.73
CA ILE A 123 -15.93 3.53 0.17
C ILE A 123 -15.22 3.56 1.51
N ALA A 124 -15.07 4.75 2.08
CA ALA A 124 -14.60 4.93 3.44
C ALA A 124 -15.72 4.71 4.46
N ASP A 125 -15.39 4.13 5.60
CA ASP A 125 -16.28 4.04 6.74
C ASP A 125 -16.50 5.45 7.32
N ASN A 126 -17.76 5.84 7.46
CA ASN A 126 -18.13 7.21 7.87
C ASN A 126 -17.68 7.57 9.29
N GLU A 127 -17.50 6.57 10.18
CA GLU A 127 -17.12 6.81 11.58
C GLU A 127 -15.60 7.00 11.71
N THR A 128 -14.83 6.19 10.98
CA THR A 128 -13.37 6.13 11.10
C THR A 128 -12.64 6.93 10.03
N GLY A 129 -13.28 7.18 8.88
CA GLY A 129 -12.66 7.75 7.68
C GLY A 129 -11.71 6.79 6.96
N GLU A 130 -11.55 5.55 7.43
CA GLU A 130 -10.68 4.55 6.78
C GLU A 130 -11.43 3.88 5.63
N VAL A 131 -10.73 3.63 4.52
CA VAL A 131 -11.26 2.85 3.39
C VAL A 131 -11.61 1.44 3.87
N ILE A 132 -12.86 1.03 3.66
CA ILE A 132 -13.34 -0.32 3.96
C ILE A 132 -12.61 -1.28 3.03
N LYS A 133 -12.06 -2.36 3.59
CA LYS A 133 -11.28 -3.37 2.84
C LYS A 133 -12.03 -4.70 2.85
N PRO A 134 -12.79 -5.02 1.79
CA PRO A 134 -13.58 -6.24 1.74
C PRO A 134 -12.70 -7.49 1.78
N VAL A 135 -12.98 -8.40 2.70
CA VAL A 135 -12.32 -9.70 2.81
C VAL A 135 -13.37 -10.81 2.86
N SER A 136 -13.24 -11.76 1.96
CA SER A 136 -14.17 -12.88 1.80
C SER A 136 -13.44 -14.22 1.78
N PRO A 137 -14.09 -15.31 2.21
CA PRO A 137 -13.55 -16.66 2.02
C PRO A 137 -13.23 -16.91 0.53
N TYR A 138 -12.19 -17.71 0.26
CA TYR A 138 -11.86 -18.09 -1.12
C TYR A 138 -13.04 -18.71 -1.85
N ARG A 139 -13.19 -18.34 -3.12
CA ARG A 139 -14.14 -18.91 -4.07
C ARG A 139 -13.47 -19.05 -5.43
N LYS A 140 -13.85 -20.09 -6.17
CA LYS A 140 -13.38 -20.30 -7.55
C LYS A 140 -13.83 -19.16 -8.47
N ASP A 141 -15.07 -18.69 -8.31
CA ASP A 141 -15.55 -17.46 -8.93
C ASP A 141 -15.49 -16.33 -7.88
N ALA A 142 -14.39 -15.57 -7.92
CA ALA A 142 -14.12 -14.50 -6.97
C ALA A 142 -15.12 -13.34 -7.08
N TYR A 143 -15.69 -13.08 -8.26
CA TYR A 143 -16.62 -11.98 -8.46
C TYR A 143 -17.90 -12.11 -7.64
N GLN A 144 -18.33 -13.34 -7.34
CA GLN A 144 -19.46 -13.59 -6.45
C GLN A 144 -19.26 -12.99 -5.07
N CYS A 145 -18.01 -12.80 -4.62
CA CYS A 145 -17.72 -12.17 -3.34
C CYS A 145 -18.26 -10.73 -3.24
N ALA A 146 -18.40 -10.00 -4.36
CA ALA A 146 -18.98 -8.65 -4.37
C ALA A 146 -20.50 -8.63 -4.05
N PHE A 147 -21.18 -9.75 -4.28
CA PHE A 147 -22.63 -9.89 -4.09
C PHE A 147 -23.00 -10.50 -2.72
N ASP A 148 -22.04 -11.13 -2.06
CA ASP A 148 -22.20 -11.80 -0.77
C ASP A 148 -21.85 -10.89 0.43
N GLU A 149 -22.07 -11.44 1.62
CA GLU A 149 -21.50 -10.86 2.84
C GLU A 149 -19.98 -11.03 2.87
N PHE A 150 -19.30 -9.99 3.35
CA PHE A 150 -17.86 -9.95 3.51
C PHE A 150 -17.49 -9.32 4.85
N ILE A 151 -16.22 -9.41 5.21
CA ILE A 151 -15.67 -8.84 6.44
C ILE A 151 -14.84 -7.62 6.07
N ASP A 152 -15.08 -6.48 6.70
CA ASP A 152 -14.12 -5.38 6.61
C ASP A 152 -12.84 -5.74 7.37
N TYR A 153 -11.71 -5.73 6.68
CA TYR A 153 -10.41 -6.07 7.27
C TYR A 153 -10.10 -5.20 8.50
N ASN A 154 -10.39 -3.90 8.44
CA ASN A 154 -10.02 -2.97 9.51
C ASN A 154 -10.86 -3.24 10.77
N SER A 155 -12.18 -3.15 10.65
CA SER A 155 -13.12 -3.19 11.78
C SER A 155 -13.61 -4.58 12.20
N LYS A 156 -13.44 -5.61 11.35
CA LYS A 156 -14.05 -6.96 11.50
C LYS A 156 -15.58 -6.98 11.43
N LYS A 157 -16.23 -5.86 11.08
CA LYS A 157 -17.68 -5.82 10.86
C LYS A 157 -18.01 -6.65 9.60
N THR A 158 -19.12 -7.39 9.63
CA THR A 158 -19.65 -8.04 8.42
C THR A 158 -20.51 -7.02 7.72
N LEU A 159 -20.26 -6.83 6.43
CA LEU A 159 -20.94 -5.90 5.54
C LEU A 159 -21.40 -6.63 4.29
N LYS A 160 -22.29 -6.00 3.52
CA LYS A 160 -22.78 -6.51 2.24
C LYS A 160 -22.99 -5.35 1.28
N GLY A 161 -22.72 -5.60 0.00
CA GLY A 161 -23.04 -4.69 -1.09
C GLY A 161 -21.85 -4.41 -2.01
N GLN A 162 -22.14 -4.40 -3.30
CA GLN A 162 -21.16 -4.18 -4.38
C GLN A 162 -20.45 -2.83 -4.27
N LYS A 163 -21.13 -1.80 -3.75
CA LYS A 163 -20.57 -0.44 -3.60
C LYS A 163 -19.26 -0.36 -2.82
N TYR A 164 -18.95 -1.34 -1.97
CA TYR A 164 -17.70 -1.38 -1.20
C TYR A 164 -16.52 -1.98 -1.98
N TRP A 165 -16.82 -2.68 -3.07
CA TRP A 165 -15.85 -3.31 -3.96
C TRP A 165 -15.59 -2.37 -5.12
N ARG A 166 -14.33 -2.03 -5.34
CA ARG A 166 -13.96 -1.12 -6.40
C ARG A 166 -14.08 -1.81 -7.77
N GLN A 167 -14.68 -1.13 -8.72
CA GLN A 167 -14.75 -1.63 -10.09
C GLN A 167 -13.36 -1.60 -10.76
N PHE A 168 -13.14 -2.52 -11.70
CA PHE A 168 -11.86 -2.64 -12.36
C PHE A 168 -11.59 -1.47 -13.33
N ASN A 169 -12.62 -0.90 -13.95
CA ASN A 169 -12.50 0.29 -14.80
C ASN A 169 -11.84 1.47 -14.04
N ASP A 170 -12.24 1.73 -12.80
CA ASP A 170 -11.66 2.78 -11.96
C ASP A 170 -10.16 2.51 -11.73
N TYR A 171 -9.82 1.25 -11.45
CA TYR A 171 -8.43 0.83 -11.29
C TYR A 171 -7.63 0.97 -12.59
N PHE A 172 -8.22 0.62 -13.73
CA PHE A 172 -7.61 0.75 -15.05
C PHE A 172 -7.23 2.21 -15.33
N TRP A 173 -8.16 3.15 -15.10
CA TRP A 173 -7.90 4.57 -15.33
C TRP A 173 -6.89 5.15 -14.34
N GLU A 174 -6.90 4.73 -13.09
CA GLU A 174 -5.83 5.09 -12.14
C GLU A 174 -4.47 4.52 -12.54
N TYR A 175 -4.46 3.29 -13.07
CA TYR A 175 -3.24 2.67 -13.55
C TYR A 175 -2.64 3.46 -14.70
N LEU A 176 -3.47 3.87 -15.66
CA LEU A 176 -3.10 4.67 -16.83
C LEU A 176 -2.65 6.08 -16.47
N ASN A 177 -3.33 6.73 -15.52
CA ASN A 177 -3.05 8.12 -15.11
C ASN A 177 -2.06 8.21 -13.93
N HIS A 178 -1.31 7.15 -13.66
CA HIS A 178 -0.43 7.14 -12.49
C HIS A 178 0.73 8.12 -12.63
N PRO A 179 0.97 8.97 -11.63
CA PRO A 179 1.99 10.00 -11.72
C PRO A 179 3.41 9.41 -11.77
N GLU A 180 4.28 10.04 -12.57
CA GLU A 180 5.71 9.74 -12.56
C GLU A 180 6.43 10.59 -11.51
N ALA A 181 7.06 9.94 -10.53
CA ALA A 181 7.71 10.64 -9.41
C ALA A 181 9.22 10.90 -9.60
N LYS A 182 9.88 10.17 -10.51
CA LYS A 182 11.34 10.20 -10.71
C LYS A 182 11.78 11.07 -11.87
N PHE A 183 10.88 11.50 -12.73
CA PHE A 183 11.17 12.34 -13.88
C PHE A 183 10.36 13.63 -13.82
N ASP A 184 10.85 14.69 -14.47
CA ASP A 184 10.18 15.97 -14.60
C ASP A 184 9.46 16.07 -15.95
N GLY A 185 8.18 16.47 -15.90
CA GLY A 185 7.27 16.54 -17.04
C GLY A 185 6.28 15.37 -17.10
N ASP A 186 5.31 15.47 -18.01
CA ASP A 186 4.20 14.51 -18.12
C ASP A 186 4.26 13.66 -19.39
N THR A 187 4.81 14.19 -20.50
CA THR A 187 4.87 13.49 -21.80
C THR A 187 6.19 13.74 -22.53
N GLY A 188 6.56 12.82 -23.42
CA GLY A 188 7.76 12.92 -24.26
C GLY A 188 9.03 12.42 -23.57
N VAL A 189 10.17 12.98 -23.97
CA VAL A 189 11.48 12.62 -23.39
C VAL A 189 11.67 13.42 -22.10
N LEU A 190 11.51 12.73 -20.96
CA LEU A 190 11.57 13.36 -19.64
C LEU A 190 12.98 13.31 -19.04
N SER A 191 13.35 14.37 -18.32
CA SER A 191 14.61 14.44 -17.56
C SER A 191 14.43 13.91 -16.14
N ARG A 192 15.49 13.37 -15.53
CA ARG A 192 15.43 12.85 -14.17
C ARG A 192 15.22 13.98 -13.16
N LYS A 193 14.27 13.80 -12.25
CA LYS A 193 13.97 14.74 -11.17
C LYS A 193 15.10 14.73 -10.14
N HIS A 194 15.62 15.92 -9.82
CA HIS A 194 16.63 16.08 -8.79
C HIS A 194 15.97 16.23 -7.42
N VAL A 195 16.39 15.43 -6.44
CA VAL A 195 15.89 15.47 -5.07
C VAL A 195 16.97 15.93 -4.10
N LYS A 196 16.62 16.83 -3.18
CA LYS A 196 17.49 17.23 -2.08
C LYS A 196 17.19 16.36 -0.87
N ILE A 197 18.19 15.63 -0.39
CA ILE A 197 18.05 14.77 0.80
C ILE A 197 18.01 15.66 2.04
N SER A 198 16.90 15.64 2.78
CA SER A 198 16.74 16.38 4.04
C SER A 198 17.17 15.57 5.26
N SER A 199 16.96 14.26 5.23
CA SER A 199 17.32 13.32 6.30
C SER A 199 17.45 11.90 5.75
N VAL A 200 18.24 11.07 6.42
CA VAL A 200 18.35 9.63 6.12
C VAL A 200 17.70 8.84 7.25
N VAL A 201 16.73 8.00 6.90
CA VAL A 201 16.05 7.09 7.83
C VAL A 201 16.34 5.67 7.37
N HIS A 202 16.84 4.83 8.29
CA HIS A 202 17.09 3.43 8.03
C HIS A 202 15.79 2.64 8.25
N ILE A 203 15.22 2.14 7.16
CA ILE A 203 14.08 1.23 7.17
C ILE A 203 14.63 -0.18 6.90
N GLY A 204 14.23 -1.15 7.72
CA GLY A 204 14.65 -2.53 7.52
C GLY A 204 14.17 -3.08 6.19
N LYS A 205 15.01 -3.89 5.53
CA LYS A 205 14.58 -4.73 4.39
C LYS A 205 13.72 -5.91 4.80
N GLU A 206 13.53 -6.13 6.10
CA GLU A 206 12.59 -7.09 6.67
C GLU A 206 11.15 -6.55 6.54
N SER A 207 10.73 -6.27 5.30
CA SER A 207 9.33 -6.19 4.95
C SER A 207 8.78 -7.62 5.01
N ASN A 208 8.49 -8.13 6.21
CA ASN A 208 7.98 -9.48 6.42
C ASN A 208 6.60 -9.74 5.79
N GLU A 209 6.03 -8.75 5.12
CA GLU A 209 4.62 -8.70 4.75
C GLU A 209 4.43 -8.03 3.37
N LEU A 210 5.39 -8.15 2.43
CA LEU A 210 5.26 -7.49 1.11
C LEU A 210 3.96 -7.86 0.39
N ASP A 211 3.63 -9.16 0.36
CA ASP A 211 2.40 -9.66 -0.27
C ASP A 211 1.14 -9.09 0.42
N ASP A 212 1.10 -9.15 1.76
CA ASP A 212 0.01 -8.57 2.56
C ASP A 212 -0.10 -7.06 2.33
N THR A 213 1.00 -6.34 2.22
CA THR A 213 1.00 -4.87 2.05
C THR A 213 0.60 -4.43 0.65
N GLU A 214 0.88 -5.23 -0.38
CA GLU A 214 0.42 -4.93 -1.73
C GLU A 214 -1.11 -5.07 -1.82
N VAL A 215 -1.69 -6.05 -1.12
CA VAL A 215 -3.13 -6.34 -1.14
C VAL A 215 -3.93 -5.52 -0.12
N LEU A 216 -3.45 -5.43 1.11
CA LEU A 216 -4.15 -4.79 2.24
C LEU A 216 -3.68 -3.37 2.51
N GLY A 217 -2.64 -2.91 1.80
CA GLY A 217 -1.98 -1.64 2.04
C GLY A 217 -1.03 -1.64 3.23
N ILE A 218 -0.36 -0.52 3.43
CA ILE A 218 0.63 -0.33 4.50
C ILE A 218 -0.10 -0.03 5.83
N GLY A 219 0.13 -0.87 6.84
CA GLY A 219 -0.28 -0.62 8.22
C GLY A 219 0.74 0.20 9.00
N LYS A 220 0.34 0.74 10.16
CA LYS A 220 1.23 1.53 11.03
C LYS A 220 2.44 0.74 11.55
N GLU A 221 2.34 -0.59 11.58
CA GLU A 221 3.41 -1.48 12.06
C GLU A 221 4.23 -2.13 10.93
N THR A 222 3.86 -1.89 9.66
CA THR A 222 4.49 -2.51 8.49
C THR A 222 5.97 -2.13 8.33
N TYR A 223 6.34 -0.90 8.70
CA TYR A 223 7.73 -0.46 8.63
C TYR A 223 8.41 -0.55 9.99
N THR A 224 9.30 -1.53 10.14
CA THR A 224 10.26 -1.52 11.24
C THR A 224 11.31 -0.46 10.94
N THR A 225 11.18 0.69 11.60
CA THR A 225 12.17 1.76 11.50
C THR A 225 13.30 1.46 12.48
N TYR A 226 14.50 1.22 11.97
CA TYR A 226 15.69 1.06 12.78
C TYR A 226 16.24 2.43 13.14
N VAL A 227 15.52 3.15 14.00
CA VAL A 227 16.06 4.38 14.57
C VAL A 227 16.92 4.01 15.76
N SER A 228 18.22 4.26 15.67
CA SER A 228 19.07 4.33 16.85
C SER A 228 18.47 5.39 17.78
N TYR A 229 17.84 4.96 18.88
CA TYR A 229 17.23 5.87 19.83
C TYR A 229 18.21 6.94 20.29
N VAL A 230 19.50 6.58 20.38
CA VAL A 230 20.57 7.50 20.76
C VAL A 230 20.76 8.57 19.69
N GLU A 231 20.82 8.23 18.41
CA GLU A 231 21.00 9.19 17.32
C GLU A 231 19.84 10.18 17.24
N LEU A 232 18.59 9.70 17.28
CA LEU A 232 17.42 10.60 17.17
C LEU A 232 17.33 11.55 18.38
N ILE A 233 17.59 11.04 19.59
CA ILE A 233 17.65 11.85 20.80
C ILE A 233 18.76 12.89 20.70
N MET A 234 19.92 12.53 20.12
CA MET A 234 21.04 13.46 19.93
C MET A 234 20.76 14.53 18.86
N GLN A 235 20.08 14.17 17.77
CA GLN A 235 19.62 15.13 16.75
C GLN A 235 18.66 16.16 17.35
N HIS A 236 17.80 15.75 18.28
CA HIS A 236 16.82 16.61 18.95
C HIS A 236 17.26 17.02 20.36
N ARG A 237 18.57 17.04 20.64
CA ARG A 237 19.08 17.28 22.00
C ARG A 237 18.64 18.62 22.58
N GLU A 238 18.57 19.67 21.75
CA GLU A 238 18.23 21.03 22.20
C GLU A 238 16.80 21.10 22.73
N LEU A 239 15.88 20.36 22.10
CA LEU A 239 14.52 20.21 22.60
C LEU A 239 14.54 19.62 24.02
N ILE A 240 15.26 18.51 24.21
CA ILE A 240 15.28 17.78 25.50
C ILE A 240 16.01 18.58 26.58
N LEU A 241 17.07 19.31 26.24
CA LEU A 241 17.77 20.19 27.17
C LEU A 241 16.89 21.33 27.65
N ASN A 242 15.97 21.82 26.81
CA ASN A 242 15.01 22.88 27.15
C ASN A 242 13.70 22.38 27.80
N LEU A 243 13.48 21.06 27.88
CA LEU A 243 12.26 20.52 28.47
C LEU A 243 12.13 20.89 29.95
N ARG A 244 10.96 21.41 30.35
CA ARG A 244 10.62 21.63 31.75
C ARG A 244 10.02 20.35 32.35
N PRO A 245 10.19 20.09 33.67
CA PRO A 245 9.62 18.90 34.31
C PRO A 245 8.11 18.72 34.05
N LYS A 246 7.35 19.83 34.03
CA LYS A 246 5.90 19.81 33.75
C LYS A 246 5.56 19.32 32.34
N ASP A 247 6.43 19.57 31.37
CA ASP A 247 6.21 19.18 29.97
C ASP A 247 6.63 17.71 29.74
N ALA A 248 7.50 17.17 30.60
CA ALA A 248 7.98 15.78 30.57
C ALA A 248 7.09 14.81 31.37
N ALA A 249 6.42 15.31 32.42
CA ALA A 249 5.58 14.53 33.32
C ALA A 249 4.44 13.75 32.61
N PRO A 250 3.72 14.31 31.60
CA PRO A 250 2.69 13.57 30.85
C PRO A 250 3.21 12.32 30.14
N PHE A 251 4.52 12.24 29.89
CA PHE A 251 5.18 11.10 29.26
C PHE A 251 5.79 10.13 30.28
N GLY A 252 5.49 10.34 31.58
CA GLY A 252 6.00 9.53 32.68
C GLY A 252 7.47 9.77 33.01
N ILE A 253 8.03 10.92 32.65
CA ILE A 253 9.40 11.31 33.02
C ILE A 253 9.35 12.26 34.22
N MET A 254 9.73 11.74 35.39
CA MET A 254 9.82 12.52 36.63
C MET A 254 11.01 13.48 36.63
N LYS A 255 11.00 14.45 37.55
CA LYS A 255 12.01 15.51 37.66
C LYS A 255 13.43 14.97 37.84
N GLU A 256 13.66 13.99 38.72
CA GLU A 256 15.00 13.38 38.88
C GLU A 256 15.45 12.67 37.60
N VAL A 257 14.53 11.94 36.95
CA VAL A 257 14.83 11.22 35.70
C VAL A 257 15.19 12.19 34.60
N LEU A 258 14.47 13.31 34.47
CA LEU A 258 14.76 14.35 33.48
C LEU A 258 16.15 14.98 33.71
N ARG A 259 16.54 15.24 34.97
CA ARG A 259 17.89 15.73 35.29
C ARG A 259 18.97 14.73 34.84
N ASN A 260 18.77 13.44 35.12
CA ASN A 260 19.70 12.38 34.71
C ASN A 260 19.78 12.23 33.19
N VAL A 261 18.65 12.39 32.49
CA VAL A 261 18.60 12.44 31.02
C VAL A 261 19.41 13.60 30.48
N LYS A 262 19.16 14.84 30.96
CA LYS A 262 19.90 16.04 30.50
C LYS A 262 21.41 15.88 30.73
N ARG A 263 21.81 15.36 31.90
CA ARG A 263 23.21 15.05 32.20
C ARG A 263 23.80 14.02 31.22
N SER A 264 23.04 12.96 30.91
CA SER A 264 23.47 11.92 29.98
C SER A 264 23.60 12.44 28.54
N ILE A 265 22.78 13.40 28.13
CA ILE A 265 22.88 14.09 26.83
C ILE A 265 24.15 14.94 26.76
N MET A 266 24.38 15.80 27.77
CA MET A 266 25.57 16.65 27.83
C MET A 266 26.87 15.83 27.81
N ASN A 267 26.88 14.70 28.52
CA ASN A 267 28.05 13.82 28.61
C ASN A 267 28.13 12.77 27.48
N LYS A 268 27.19 12.77 26.53
CA LYS A 268 27.08 11.76 25.45
C LYS A 268 27.02 10.30 25.94
N THR A 269 26.51 10.06 27.15
CA THR A 269 26.39 8.73 27.77
C THR A 269 24.98 8.16 27.71
N LEU A 270 24.19 8.53 26.69
CA LEU A 270 22.79 8.11 26.51
C LEU A 270 22.60 6.59 26.49
N TRP A 271 23.61 5.83 26.08
CA TRP A 271 23.58 4.37 26.10
C TRP A 271 23.27 3.81 27.50
N ARG A 272 23.69 4.49 28.58
CA ARG A 272 23.43 4.13 29.99
C ARG A 272 21.97 4.28 30.42
N LEU A 273 21.15 5.03 29.68
CA LEU A 273 19.74 5.19 30.02
C LEU A 273 18.95 3.91 29.69
N SER A 274 17.97 3.61 30.54
CA SER A 274 17.06 2.49 30.31
C SER A 274 16.32 2.63 28.97
N ARG A 275 15.99 1.50 28.34
CA ARG A 275 15.16 1.47 27.12
C ARG A 275 13.83 2.20 27.31
N LYS A 276 13.19 2.02 28.46
CA LYS A 276 11.92 2.68 28.83
C LYS A 276 12.04 4.21 28.82
N THR A 277 13.14 4.75 29.34
CA THR A 277 13.40 6.20 29.33
C THR A 277 13.64 6.71 27.91
N LYS A 278 14.42 5.99 27.10
CA LYS A 278 14.66 6.34 25.69
C LYS A 278 13.35 6.39 24.90
N VAL A 279 12.48 5.38 25.03
CA VAL A 279 11.15 5.35 24.37
C VAL A 279 10.27 6.53 24.77
N ARG A 280 10.27 6.92 26.06
CA ARG A 280 9.49 8.09 26.52
C ARG A 280 10.00 9.40 25.91
N LEU A 281 11.31 9.54 25.72
CA LEU A 281 11.90 10.70 25.06
C LEU A 281 11.52 10.77 23.57
N LEU A 282 11.45 9.62 22.88
CA LEU A 282 10.99 9.57 21.49
C LEU A 282 9.55 10.05 21.35
N LYS A 283 8.65 9.64 22.25
CA LYS A 283 7.25 10.14 22.25
C LYS A 283 7.16 11.66 22.40
N ILE A 284 8.09 12.27 23.13
CA ILE A 284 8.17 13.74 23.26
C ILE A 284 8.65 14.37 21.95
N ILE A 285 9.69 13.80 21.33
CA ILE A 285 10.20 14.25 20.03
C ILE A 285 9.11 14.13 18.96
N GLU A 286 8.46 12.97 18.85
CA GLU A 286 7.35 12.74 17.92
C GLU A 286 6.24 13.78 18.12
N ARG A 287 5.78 14.00 19.36
CA ARG A 287 4.77 15.03 19.61
C ARG A 287 5.24 16.40 19.10
N HIS A 288 6.50 16.76 19.29
CA HIS A 288 7.01 18.05 18.84
C HIS A 288 7.17 18.15 17.30
N LEU A 289 7.43 17.03 16.62
CA LEU A 289 7.51 16.98 15.16
C LEU A 289 6.13 17.02 14.49
N TYR A 290 5.10 16.47 15.15
CA TYR A 290 3.75 16.35 14.59
C TYR A 290 2.72 17.33 15.16
N THR A 291 3.11 18.26 16.04
CA THR A 291 2.23 19.36 16.47
C THR A 291 2.44 20.55 15.51
N PRO A 292 1.40 21.04 14.79
CA PRO A 292 1.53 22.20 13.91
C PRO A 292 2.04 23.40 14.70
N MET A 293 3.03 24.14 14.16
CA MET A 293 3.40 25.46 14.69
C MET A 293 2.21 26.42 14.52
N THR A 294 1.29 26.47 15.48
CA THR A 294 0.49 27.66 15.72
C THR A 294 1.41 28.69 16.38
N ARG A 295 2.15 29.45 15.57
CA ARG A 295 2.82 30.66 16.02
C ARG A 295 1.79 31.79 16.08
N ARG A 296 1.66 32.37 17.28
CA ARG A 296 1.36 33.80 17.44
C ARG A 296 2.60 34.62 17.08
#